data_AF-A0A920Q4N2-F1
#
_entry.id   AF-A0A920Q4N2-F1
#
_cell.length_a   1.000
_cell.length_b   1.000
_cell.length_c   1.000
_cell.angle_alpha   90.00
_cell.angle_beta   90.00
_cell.angle_gamma   90.00
#
_symmetry.space_group_name_H-M   'P 1'
#
loop_
_entity.id
_entity.type
_entity.pdbx_description
1 polymer ?
#
loop_
_entity_poly.entity_id
_entity_poly.type
_entity_poly.pdbx_seq_one_letter_code
_entity_poly.pdbx_strand_id
1 'polypeptide(L)'
;MNWAGIIVLSGGCYLAKLAGVVAGDRFSAALGPVTNLLPPALFSGIVVLMTVVDGTELVVDARLVGVAVAVVAVLRRAPFVVVVGLAMIVTAGLRLLG
;
A
#
# COMPACT_ATOMS: atom_id res chain seq x y z
N MET A 1 -0.48 24.72 1.58
CA MET A 1 -1.74 24.02 1.89
C MET A 1 -2.92 24.91 1.57
N ASN A 2 -3.88 24.43 0.78
CA ASN A 2 -5.11 25.17 0.49
C ASN A 2 -6.27 24.55 1.27
N TRP A 3 -6.87 25.31 2.21
CA TRP A 3 -8.00 24.85 3.03
C TRP A 3 -9.19 24.40 2.18
N ALA A 4 -9.40 25.03 1.01
CA ALA A 4 -10.42 24.62 0.07
C ALA A 4 -10.22 23.17 -0.42
N GLY A 5 -8.97 22.76 -0.69
CA GLY A 5 -8.68 21.39 -1.12
C GLY A 5 -8.99 20.34 -0.05
N ILE A 6 -8.70 20.65 1.21
CA ILE A 6 -8.99 19.77 2.35
C ILE A 6 -10.51 19.59 2.51
N ILE A 7 -11.27 20.69 2.43
CA ILE A 7 -12.72 20.68 2.54
C ILE A 7 -13.35 19.88 1.39
N VAL A 8 -12.86 20.09 0.16
CA VAL A 8 -13.34 19.36 -1.03
C VAL A 8 -13.07 17.86 -0.91
N LEU A 9 -11.85 17.46 -0.54
CA LEU A 9 -11.50 16.04 -0.36
C LEU A 9 -12.31 15.38 0.76
N SER A 10 -12.43 16.07 1.90
CA SER A 10 -13.20 15.55 3.04
C SER A 10 -14.68 15.42 2.71
N GLY A 11 -15.26 16.44 2.06
CA GLY A 11 -16.63 16.41 1.57
C GLY A 11 -16.86 15.31 0.53
N GLY A 12 -15.94 15.15 -0.42
CA GLY A 12 -15.98 14.09 -1.43
C GLY A 12 -15.96 12.69 -0.83
N CYS A 13 -15.07 12.43 0.13
CA CYS A 13 -15.04 11.16 0.87
C CYS A 13 -16.34 10.90 1.63
N TYR A 14 -16.91 11.93 2.25
CA TYR A 14 -18.17 11.80 2.98
C TYR A 14 -19.36 11.49 2.04
N LEU A 15 -19.43 12.18 0.89
CA LEU A 15 -20.44 11.92 -0.12
C LEU A 15 -20.31 10.51 -0.70
N ALA A 16 -19.09 10.02 -0.95
CA ALA A 16 -18.86 8.64 -1.39
C ALA A 16 -19.35 7.61 -0.34
N LYS A 17 -19.10 7.88 0.95
CA LYS A 17 -19.60 7.04 2.04
C LYS A 17 -21.13 7.06 2.14
N LEU A 18 -21.74 8.23 2.04
CA LEU A 18 -23.21 8.38 2.02
C LEU A 18 -23.83 7.67 0.83
N ALA A 19 -23.23 7.78 -0.36
CA ALA A 19 -23.70 7.06 -1.55
C ALA A 19 -23.74 5.54 -1.32
N GLY A 20 -22.74 4.98 -0.65
CA GLY A 20 -22.73 3.58 -0.24
C GLY A 20 -23.87 3.23 0.73
N VAL A 21 -24.11 4.06 1.74
CA VAL A 21 -25.21 3.86 2.72
C VAL A 21 -26.59 3.95 2.05
N VAL A 22 -26.79 4.94 1.16
CA VAL A 22 -28.04 5.11 0.42
C VAL A 22 -28.26 3.98 -0.59
N ALA A 23 -27.18 3.44 -1.17
CA ALA A 23 -27.26 2.28 -2.04
C ALA A 23 -27.74 1.02 -1.28
N GLY A 24 -27.38 0.87 0.01
CA GLY A 24 -27.74 -0.30 0.80
C GLY A 24 -27.22 -1.59 0.16
N ASP A 25 -27.98 -2.68 0.27
CA ASP A 25 -27.55 -4.00 -0.21
C ASP A 25 -27.70 -4.25 -1.72
N ARG A 26 -28.17 -3.25 -2.48
CA ARG A 26 -28.48 -3.41 -3.91
C ARG A 26 -27.29 -3.90 -4.75
N PHE A 27 -26.06 -3.65 -4.30
CA PHE A 27 -24.83 -4.10 -4.95
C PHE A 27 -24.00 -5.08 -4.10
N SER A 28 -24.48 -5.45 -2.91
CA SER A 28 -23.72 -6.26 -1.94
C SER A 28 -23.36 -7.64 -2.49
N ALA A 29 -24.28 -8.30 -3.21
CA ALA A 29 -24.04 -9.59 -3.83
C ALA A 29 -23.00 -9.55 -4.98
N ALA A 30 -22.96 -8.45 -5.74
CA ALA A 30 -22.03 -8.31 -6.87
C ALA A 30 -20.65 -7.78 -6.44
N LEU A 31 -20.59 -6.86 -5.49
CA LEU A 31 -19.36 -6.19 -5.03
C LEU A 31 -18.73 -6.86 -3.81
N GLY A 32 -19.47 -7.66 -3.04
CA GLY A 32 -18.99 -8.30 -1.81
C GLY A 32 -17.65 -9.05 -1.96
N PRO A 33 -17.47 -9.89 -2.99
CA PRO A 33 -16.17 -10.56 -3.21
C PRO A 33 -15.01 -9.58 -3.47
N VAL A 34 -15.28 -8.47 -4.15
CA VAL A 34 -14.27 -7.45 -4.50
C VAL A 34 -13.88 -6.61 -3.30
N THR A 35 -14.82 -6.33 -2.38
CA THR A 35 -14.55 -5.54 -1.17
C THR A 35 -13.48 -6.21 -0.28
N ASN A 36 -13.42 -7.53 -0.23
CA ASN A 36 -12.37 -8.26 0.51
C ASN A 36 -10.98 -8.16 -0.14
N LEU A 37 -10.93 -7.91 -1.46
CA LEU A 37 -9.68 -7.74 -2.22
C LEU A 37 -9.19 -6.29 -2.22
N LEU A 38 -10.06 -5.33 -1.88
CA LEU A 38 -9.72 -3.91 -1.84
C LEU A 38 -8.54 -3.61 -0.89
N PRO A 39 -8.57 -4.02 0.40
CA PRO A 39 -7.47 -3.74 1.30
C PRO A 39 -6.11 -4.28 0.81
N PRO A 40 -5.96 -5.59 0.45
CA PRO A 40 -4.68 -6.09 -0.02
C PRO A 40 -4.25 -5.45 -1.35
N ALA A 41 -5.18 -5.13 -2.26
CA ALA A 41 -4.84 -4.43 -3.51
C ALA A 41 -4.31 -3.01 -3.24
N LEU A 42 -4.96 -2.26 -2.35
CA LEU A 42 -4.53 -0.91 -1.96
C LEU A 42 -3.18 -0.94 -1.26
N PHE A 43 -2.99 -1.85 -0.28
CA PHE A 43 -1.70 -2.00 0.40
C PHE A 43 -0.60 -2.40 -0.58
N SER A 44 -0.86 -3.35 -1.49
CA SER A 44 0.10 -3.73 -2.53
C SER A 44 0.47 -2.54 -3.41
N GLY A 45 -0.50 -1.74 -3.83
CA GLY A 45 -0.24 -0.51 -4.61
C GLY A 45 0.62 0.49 -3.85
N ILE A 46 0.31 0.73 -2.57
CA ILE A 46 1.10 1.63 -1.70
C ILE A 46 2.52 1.11 -1.55
N VAL A 47 2.71 -0.19 -1.31
CA VAL A 47 4.04 -0.80 -1.19
C VAL A 47 4.84 -0.60 -2.47
N VAL A 48 4.24 -0.85 -3.64
CA VAL A 48 4.90 -0.64 -4.94
C VAL A 48 5.28 0.82 -5.13
N LEU A 49 4.35 1.76 -4.88
CA LEU A 49 4.61 3.19 -5.00
C LEU A 49 5.74 3.65 -4.06
N MET A 50 5.72 3.23 -2.80
CA MET A 50 6.74 3.59 -1.80
C MET A 50 8.11 2.94 -2.05
N THR A 51 8.17 1.91 -2.89
CA THR A 51 9.40 1.16 -3.20
C THR A 51 10.05 1.61 -4.51
N VAL A 52 9.24 1.89 -5.54
CA VAL A 52 9.70 2.09 -6.92
C VAL A 52 9.70 3.56 -7.34
N VAL A 53 8.88 4.40 -6.70
CA VAL A 53 8.69 5.79 -7.08
C VAL A 53 9.26 6.70 -5.98
N ASP A 54 10.13 7.62 -6.38
CA ASP A 54 10.51 8.76 -5.53
C ASP A 54 10.25 10.06 -6.33
N GLY A 55 9.18 10.76 -5.96
CA GLY A 55 8.69 11.91 -6.73
C GLY A 55 8.25 11.55 -8.15
N THR A 56 9.02 11.99 -9.15
CA THR A 56 8.76 11.74 -10.59
C THR A 56 9.74 10.76 -11.23
N GLU A 57 10.71 10.26 -10.47
CA GLU A 57 11.75 9.37 -10.98
C GLU A 57 11.47 7.92 -10.57
N LEU A 58 11.68 7.00 -11.51
CA LEU A 58 11.71 5.58 -11.23
C LEU A 58 13.09 5.26 -10.63
N VAL A 59 13.16 5.18 -9.31
CA VAL A 59 14.41 4.87 -8.62
C VAL A 59 14.42 3.38 -8.26
N VAL A 60 15.27 2.61 -8.94
CA VAL A 60 15.58 1.24 -8.53
C VAL A 60 16.62 1.31 -7.40
N ASP A 61 16.15 1.67 -6.20
CA ASP A 61 17.00 1.87 -5.02
C ASP A 61 17.17 0.57 -4.19
N ALA A 62 18.02 0.60 -3.18
CA ALA A 62 18.24 -0.45 -2.18
C ALA A 62 16.94 -1.01 -1.57
N ARG A 63 15.86 -0.20 -1.55
CA ARG A 63 14.52 -0.60 -1.09
C ARG A 63 13.96 -1.77 -1.90
N LEU A 64 14.21 -1.81 -3.22
CA LEU A 64 13.69 -2.87 -4.09
C LEU A 64 14.29 -4.24 -3.71
N VAL A 65 15.58 -4.26 -3.39
CA VAL A 65 16.27 -5.48 -2.93
C VAL A 65 15.79 -5.89 -1.54
N GLY A 66 15.58 -4.94 -0.64
CA GLY A 66 14.98 -5.20 0.68
C GLY A 66 13.57 -5.82 0.57
N VAL A 67 12.74 -5.32 -0.34
CA VAL A 67 11.39 -5.87 -0.61
C VAL A 67 11.47 -7.25 -1.25
N ALA A 68 12.39 -7.49 -2.19
CA ALA A 68 12.58 -8.81 -2.79
C ALA A 68 12.95 -9.86 -1.73
N VAL A 69 13.83 -9.52 -0.79
CA VAL A 69 14.17 -10.40 0.35
C VAL A 69 12.97 -10.62 1.27
N ALA A 70 12.17 -9.58 1.54
CA ALA A 70 10.95 -9.71 2.31
C ALA A 70 9.96 -10.70 1.67
N VAL A 71 9.77 -10.63 0.35
CA VAL A 71 8.91 -11.56 -0.40
C VAL A 71 9.41 -13.00 -0.24
N VAL A 72 10.71 -13.24 -0.38
CA VAL A 72 11.30 -14.58 -0.19
C VAL A 72 11.08 -15.09 1.24
N ALA A 73 11.21 -14.22 2.25
CA ALA A 73 10.98 -14.58 3.64
C ALA A 73 9.51 -14.94 3.92
N VAL A 74 8.55 -14.21 3.33
CA VAL A 74 7.12 -14.50 3.41
C VAL A 74 6.79 -15.83 2.73
N LEU A 75 7.37 -16.11 1.55
CA LEU A 75 7.18 -17.38 0.85
C LEU A 75 7.67 -18.59 1.67
N ARG A 76 8.71 -18.40 2.50
CA ARG A 76 9.17 -19.41 3.46
C ARG A 76 8.35 -19.47 4.75
N ARG A 77 7.22 -18.76 4.85
CA ARG A 77 6.36 -18.66 6.03
C ARG A 77 7.10 -18.20 7.29
N ALA A 78 8.08 -17.31 7.14
CA ALA A 78 8.77 -16.71 8.28
C ALA A 78 7.83 -15.83 9.11
N PRO A 79 8.04 -15.71 10.44
CA PRO A 79 7.23 -14.81 11.27
C PRO A 79 7.45 -13.35 10.85
N PHE A 80 6.41 -12.51 10.99
CA PHE A 80 6.39 -11.13 10.49
C PHE A 80 7.62 -10.31 10.95
N VAL A 81 8.05 -10.49 12.21
CA VAL A 81 9.22 -9.82 12.78
C VAL A 81 10.50 -10.14 11.99
N VAL A 82 10.67 -11.40 11.57
CA VAL A 82 11.84 -11.84 10.78
C VAL A 82 11.81 -11.24 9.38
N VAL A 83 10.64 -11.20 8.75
CA VAL A 83 10.46 -10.59 7.42
C VAL A 83 10.86 -9.12 7.45
N VAL A 84 10.32 -8.36 8.40
CA VAL A 84 10.60 -6.92 8.54
C VAL A 84 12.06 -6.67 8.91
N GLY A 85 12.63 -7.48 9.82
CA GLY A 85 14.03 -7.39 10.20
C GLY A 85 14.98 -7.61 9.03
N LEU A 86 14.78 -8.66 8.23
CA LEU A 86 15.59 -8.93 7.04
C LEU A 86 15.49 -7.79 6.01
N ALA A 87 14.28 -7.32 5.74
CA ALA A 87 14.06 -6.20 4.81
C ALA A 87 14.83 -4.94 5.25
N MET A 88 14.76 -4.59 6.55
CA MET A 88 15.47 -3.45 7.12
C MET A 88 16.99 -3.62 7.03
N ILE A 89 17.52 -4.79 7.41
CA ILE A 89 18.96 -5.07 7.39
C ILE A 89 19.52 -4.99 5.97
N VAL A 90 18.85 -5.60 4.99
CA VAL A 90 19.28 -5.60 3.59
C VAL A 90 19.25 -4.18 3.01
N THR A 91 18.17 -3.44 3.27
CA THR A 91 18.05 -2.05 2.80
C THR A 91 19.14 -1.17 3.41
N ALA A 92 19.36 -1.26 4.73
CA ALA A 92 20.38 -0.48 5.43
C ALA A 92 21.80 -0.86 4.98
N GLY A 93 22.09 -2.15 4.82
CA GLY A 93 23.40 -2.62 4.39
C GLY A 93 23.76 -2.15 2.99
N LEU A 94 22.82 -2.21 2.04
CA LEU A 94 23.03 -1.70 0.68
C LEU A 94 23.25 -0.18 0.67
N ARG A 95 22.54 0.55 1.55
CA ARG A 95 22.69 2.01 1.69
C ARG A 95 23.99 2.44 2.39
N LEU A 96 24.72 1.50 3.01
CA LEU A 96 26.04 1.74 3.59
C LEU A 96 27.17 1.38 2.61
N LEU A 97 26.88 0.54 1.62
CA LEU A 97 27.83 0.06 0.60
C LEU A 97 27.83 0.92 -0.66
N GLY A 98 26.81 1.75 -0.86
CA GLY A 98 26.72 2.79 -1.89
C GLY A 98 26.54 4.16 -1.26
#